data_AF-A0A2G5MKV3-F1
#
_entry.id   AF-A0A2G5MKV3-F1
#
_cell.length_a   1.000
_cell.length_b   1.000
_cell.length_c   1.000
_cell.angle_alpha   90.00
_cell.angle_beta   90.00
_cell.angle_gamma   90.00
#
_symmetry.space_group_name_H-M   'P 1'
#
loop_
_entity.id
_entity.type
_entity.pdbx_description
1 polymer ?
#
loop_
_entity_poly.entity_id
_entity_poly.type
_entity_poly.pdbx_seq_one_letter_code
_entity_poly.pdbx_strand_id
1 'polypeptide(L)'
;MQIDLNNPDNLTLAAVKQLIASASDDEHTQLRVTKAGIAYLSSGVVAGTDTEGLLFRLETWAKGSGYVGNVAANDEVWVMQIFNALLQNWPNPPFDYIDIY
;
A
#
# COMPACT_ATOMS: atom_id res chain seq x y z
N MET A 1 2.61 10.71 1.54
CA MET A 1 1.37 10.42 2.30
C MET A 1 1.59 9.12 3.08
N GLN A 2 0.97 8.96 4.24
CA GLN A 2 1.06 7.73 5.03
C GLN A 2 -0.20 7.55 5.90
N ILE A 3 -0.48 6.32 6.30
CA ILE A 3 -1.60 5.97 7.17
C ILE A 3 -1.02 5.28 8.41
N ASP A 4 -1.30 5.80 9.60
CA ASP A 4 -0.97 5.13 10.86
C ASP A 4 -2.09 4.16 11.24
N LEU A 5 -1.81 2.86 11.10
CA LEU A 5 -2.73 1.75 11.30
C LEU A 5 -2.93 1.39 12.80
N ASN A 6 -2.17 1.99 13.72
CA ASN A 6 -2.41 1.80 15.15
C ASN A 6 -3.68 2.49 15.63
N ASN A 7 -4.12 3.52 14.90
CA ASN A 7 -5.40 4.17 15.14
C ASN A 7 -6.44 3.64 14.13
N PRO A 8 -7.46 2.89 14.57
CA PRO A 8 -8.47 2.33 13.68
C PRO A 8 -9.24 3.40 12.88
N ASP A 9 -9.35 4.63 13.39
CA ASP A 9 -10.03 5.72 12.70
C ASP A 9 -9.26 6.26 11.48
N ASN A 10 -7.96 5.94 11.36
CA ASN A 10 -7.12 6.40 10.26
C ASN A 10 -7.26 5.53 9.00
N LEU A 11 -7.54 4.23 9.16
CA LEU A 11 -7.72 3.33 8.03
C LEU A 11 -9.15 3.50 7.48
N THR A 12 -9.28 4.36 6.47
CA THR A 12 -10.55 4.61 5.77
C THR A 12 -10.35 4.50 4.26
N LEU A 13 -11.43 4.27 3.52
CA LEU A 13 -11.40 4.28 2.04
C LEU A 13 -10.87 5.63 1.50
N ALA A 14 -11.20 6.74 2.15
CA ALA A 14 -10.71 8.05 1.78
C ALA A 14 -9.18 8.18 1.99
N ALA A 15 -8.65 7.66 3.09
CA ALA A 15 -7.21 7.65 3.35
C ALA A 15 -6.46 6.75 2.35
N VAL A 16 -7.01 5.58 2.01
CA VAL A 16 -6.45 4.67 1.00
C VAL A 16 -6.47 5.32 -0.39
N LYS A 17 -7.58 5.97 -0.75
CA LYS A 17 -7.69 6.76 -1.98
C LYS A 17 -6.61 7.85 -2.06
N GLN A 18 -6.42 8.62 -0.98
CA GLN A 18 -5.38 9.64 -0.90
C GLN A 18 -3.97 9.05 -0.97
N LEU A 19 -3.75 7.88 -0.38
CA LEU A 19 -2.47 7.17 -0.45
C LEU A 19 -2.16 6.75 -1.89
N ILE A 20 -3.09 6.08 -2.57
CA ILE A 20 -2.95 5.67 -3.98
C ILE A 20 -2.71 6.88 -4.89
N ALA A 21 -3.45 7.97 -4.68
CA ALA A 21 -3.28 9.21 -5.45
C ALA A 21 -1.93 9.91 -5.25
N SER A 22 -1.21 9.59 -4.16
CA SER A 22 0.02 10.30 -3.79
C SER A 22 1.27 9.85 -4.55
N ALA A 23 1.22 8.72 -5.25
CA ALA A 23 2.33 8.22 -6.06
C ALA A 23 2.08 8.47 -7.56
N SER A 24 3.17 8.62 -8.32
CA SER A 24 3.12 8.61 -9.79
C SER A 24 3.30 7.19 -10.32
N ASP A 25 2.64 6.90 -11.43
CA ASP A 25 2.80 5.63 -12.16
C ASP A 25 4.05 5.62 -13.07
N ASP A 26 4.94 6.61 -12.92
CA ASP A 26 6.19 6.73 -13.68
C ASP A 26 7.34 5.86 -13.15
N GLU A 27 7.15 5.20 -12.01
CA GLU A 27 8.12 4.33 -11.35
C GLU A 27 7.46 3.09 -10.79
N HIS A 28 8.23 2.01 -10.63
CA HIS A 28 7.77 0.86 -9.87
C HIS A 28 7.41 1.29 -8.44
N THR A 29 6.23 0.92 -8.00
CA THR A 29 5.71 1.31 -6.68
C THR A 29 5.27 0.09 -5.89
N GLN A 30 5.42 0.15 -4.57
CA GLN A 30 5.00 -0.90 -3.67
C GLN A 30 4.36 -0.29 -2.43
N LEU A 31 3.21 -0.82 -2.02
CA LEU A 31 2.67 -0.52 -0.69
C LEU A 31 3.44 -1.29 0.36
N ARG A 32 3.96 -0.58 1.36
CA ARG A 32 4.74 -1.15 2.45
C ARG A 32 4.13 -0.76 3.79
N VAL A 33 4.20 -1.68 4.75
CA VAL A 33 3.77 -1.44 6.14
C VAL A 33 4.93 -1.73 7.06
N THR A 34 5.29 -0.77 7.90
CA THR A 34 6.37 -0.91 8.88
C THR A 34 5.91 -1.68 10.12
N LYS A 35 6.85 -2.24 10.89
CA LYS A 35 6.57 -2.82 12.21
C LYS A 35 5.96 -1.81 13.21
N ALA A 36 6.11 -0.51 12.94
CA ALA A 36 5.50 0.56 13.72
C ALA A 36 4.05 0.89 13.30
N GLY A 37 3.48 0.19 12.31
CA GLY A 37 2.09 0.41 11.87
C GLY A 37 1.90 1.54 10.88
N ILE A 38 2.98 1.97 10.21
CA ILE A 38 2.88 3.00 9.16
C ILE A 38 2.77 2.33 7.80
N ALA A 39 1.65 2.54 7.11
CA ALA A 39 1.45 2.19 5.71
C ALA A 39 1.80 3.36 4.78
N TYR A 40 2.61 3.10 3.76
CA TYR A 40 3.06 4.11 2.80
C TYR A 40 3.34 3.48 1.42
N LEU A 41 3.44 4.33 0.39
CA LEU A 41 3.90 3.91 -0.95
C LEU A 41 5.39 4.20 -1.10
N SER A 42 6.13 3.20 -1.55
CA SER A 42 7.55 3.28 -1.87
C SER A 42 7.71 3.22 -3.38
N SER A 43 8.11 4.33 -3.99
CA SER A 43 8.40 4.45 -5.42
C SER A 43 9.91 4.35 -5.67
N GLY A 44 10.32 3.60 -6.68
CA GLY A 44 11.72 3.35 -7.03
C GLY A 44 12.43 2.30 -6.16
N VAL A 45 12.05 2.17 -4.88
CA VAL A 45 12.55 1.13 -3.97
C VAL A 45 11.45 0.10 -3.72
N VAL A 46 11.56 -1.06 -4.39
CA VAL A 46 10.52 -2.11 -4.41
C VAL A 46 11.13 -3.51 -4.22
N ALA A 47 10.29 -4.54 -4.29
CA ALA A 47 10.67 -5.95 -4.17
C ALA A 47 11.45 -6.26 -2.87
N GLY A 48 12.65 -6.86 -2.98
CA GLY A 48 13.50 -7.25 -1.87
C GLY A 48 14.44 -6.16 -1.34
N THR A 49 14.31 -4.92 -1.83
CA THR A 49 15.21 -3.81 -1.47
C THR A 49 14.68 -3.05 -0.25
N ASP A 50 15.56 -2.72 0.70
CA ASP A 50 15.25 -1.98 1.94
C ASP A 50 14.00 -2.53 2.66
N THR A 51 14.01 -3.83 2.92
CA THR A 51 12.92 -4.52 3.62
C THR A 51 13.10 -4.61 5.12
N GLU A 52 14.25 -4.14 5.65
CA GLU A 52 14.48 -4.07 7.08
C GLU A 52 13.46 -3.12 7.75
N GLY A 53 12.87 -3.56 8.87
CA GLY A 53 11.86 -2.79 9.59
C GLY A 53 10.45 -2.85 9.01
N LEU A 54 10.25 -3.50 7.86
CA LEU A 54 8.92 -3.79 7.33
C LEU A 54 8.27 -4.95 8.10
N LEU A 55 6.96 -4.84 8.29
CA LEU A 55 6.11 -5.93 8.76
C LEU A 55 5.62 -6.77 7.57
N PHE A 56 5.06 -6.10 6.55
CA PHE A 56 4.74 -6.72 5.28
C PHE A 56 4.78 -5.70 4.14
N ARG A 57 4.80 -6.20 2.91
CA ARG A 57 4.69 -5.43 1.68
C ARG A 57 3.76 -6.14 0.71
N LEU A 58 3.05 -5.37 -0.09
CA LEU A 58 2.26 -5.94 -1.18
C LEU A 58 3.18 -6.25 -2.38
N GLU A 59 2.63 -6.85 -3.42
CA GLU A 59 3.31 -7.04 -4.69
C GLU A 59 3.83 -5.73 -5.28
N THR A 60 4.77 -5.83 -6.22
CA THR A 60 5.27 -4.64 -6.92
C THR A 60 4.30 -4.26 -8.03
N TRP A 61 3.80 -3.03 -7.97
CA TRP A 61 3.04 -2.42 -9.04
C TRP A 61 4.01 -1.84 -10.07
N ALA A 62 3.95 -2.38 -11.28
CA ALA A 62 4.90 -2.02 -12.33
C ALA A 62 4.67 -0.58 -12.81
N LYS A 63 5.74 0.11 -13.21
CA LYS A 63 5.62 1.40 -13.91
C LYS A 63 4.61 1.29 -15.06
N GLY A 64 3.64 2.21 -15.12
CA GLY A 64 2.64 2.25 -16.17
C GLY A 64 1.56 1.18 -16.06
N SER A 65 1.44 0.50 -14.92
CA SER A 65 0.41 -0.53 -14.71
C SER A 65 -0.95 0.06 -14.37
N GLY A 66 -1.03 1.34 -14.02
CA GLY A 66 -2.26 2.02 -13.63
C GLY A 66 -2.75 1.70 -12.22
N TYR A 67 -1.89 1.18 -11.32
CA TYR A 67 -2.28 0.86 -9.93
C TYR A 67 -2.10 2.01 -8.94
N VAL A 68 -1.45 3.10 -9.36
CA VAL A 68 -1.24 4.32 -8.55
C VAL A 68 -1.61 5.58 -9.32
N GLY A 69 -1.67 6.71 -8.61
CA GLY A 69 -2.04 8.00 -9.15
C GLY A 69 -3.55 8.23 -9.17
N ASN A 70 -3.94 9.39 -9.70
CA ASN A 70 -5.33 9.87 -9.61
C ASN A 70 -6.34 8.95 -10.30
N VAL A 71 -5.96 8.27 -11.39
CA VAL A 71 -6.88 7.36 -12.10
C VAL A 71 -7.18 6.15 -11.22
N ALA A 72 -6.15 5.46 -10.74
CA ALA A 72 -6.29 4.31 -9.84
C ALA A 72 -7.05 4.67 -8.55
N ALA A 73 -6.79 5.86 -8.00
CA ALA A 73 -7.46 6.34 -6.80
C ALA A 73 -8.97 6.59 -6.98
N ASN A 74 -9.47 6.69 -8.22
CA ASN A 74 -10.89 6.81 -8.52
C ASN A 74 -11.55 5.47 -8.88
N ASP A 75 -10.79 4.37 -8.93
CA ASP A 75 -11.35 3.03 -9.02
C ASP A 75 -11.75 2.55 -7.62
N GLU A 76 -13.06 2.56 -7.34
CA GLU A 76 -13.60 2.18 -6.03
C GLU A 76 -13.34 0.71 -5.68
N VAL A 77 -13.32 -0.18 -6.68
CA VAL A 77 -13.06 -1.61 -6.48
C VAL A 77 -11.61 -1.79 -6.04
N TRP A 78 -10.67 -1.14 -6.74
CA TRP A 78 -9.26 -1.16 -6.39
C TRP A 78 -8.98 -0.57 -5.01
N VAL A 79 -9.55 0.61 -4.71
CA VAL A 79 -9.41 1.24 -3.38
C VAL A 79 -9.93 0.32 -2.28
N MET A 80 -11.05 -0.36 -2.51
CA MET A 80 -11.61 -1.33 -1.57
C MET A 80 -10.71 -2.56 -1.38
N GLN A 81 -10.11 -3.08 -2.45
CA GLN A 81 -9.16 -4.19 -2.37
C GLN A 81 -7.94 -3.83 -1.52
N ILE A 82 -7.35 -2.66 -1.73
CA ILE A 82 -6.21 -2.20 -0.93
C ILE A 82 -6.60 -1.95 0.53
N PHE A 83 -7.77 -1.36 0.76
CA PHE A 83 -8.31 -1.20 2.11
C PHE A 83 -8.44 -2.54 2.84
N ASN A 84 -9.03 -3.54 2.19
CA ASN A 84 -9.18 -4.87 2.77
C ASN A 84 -7.83 -5.56 2.98
N ALA A 85 -6.87 -5.41 2.06
CA ALA A 85 -5.53 -5.94 2.22
C ALA A 85 -4.82 -5.36 3.45
N LEU A 86 -4.94 -4.05 3.71
CA LEU A 86 -4.41 -3.44 4.92
C LEU A 86 -5.12 -3.96 6.18
N LEU A 87 -6.46 -4.01 6.14
CA LEU A 87 -7.29 -4.42 7.28
C LEU A 87 -7.06 -5.89 7.68
N GLN A 88 -6.90 -6.79 6.71
CA GLN A 88 -6.76 -8.23 6.97
C GLN A 88 -5.36 -8.62 7.45
N ASN A 89 -4.34 -7.85 7.05
CA ASN A 89 -2.94 -8.21 7.29
C ASN A 89 -2.30 -7.44 8.44
N TRP A 90 -2.82 -6.27 8.81
CA TRP A 90 -2.36 -5.57 10.01
C TRP A 90 -3.11 -6.07 11.27
N PRO A 91 -2.44 -6.28 12.42
CA PRO A 91 -1.00 -6.24 12.68
C PRO A 91 -0.28 -7.60 12.56
N ASN A 92 -0.98 -8.67 12.17
CA ASN A 92 -0.45 -10.04 12.18
C ASN A 92 -0.57 -10.68 10.78
N PRO A 93 0.27 -10.28 9.82
CA PRO A 93 0.18 -10.81 8.47
C PRO A 93 0.67 -12.27 8.45
N PRO A 94 0.12 -13.12 7.57
CA PRO A 94 0.59 -14.50 7.41
C PRO A 94 1.99 -14.55 6.75
N PHE A 95 2.34 -13.54 5.96
CA PHE A 95 3.59 -13.45 5.20
C PHE A 95 4.11 -12.00 5.18
N ASP A 96 5.41 -11.84 4.95
CA ASP A 96 6.05 -10.53 4.79
C ASP A 96 5.89 -9.95 3.37
N TYR A 97 5.51 -10.79 2.41
CA TYR A 97 5.14 -10.45 1.04
C TYR A 97 3.72 -10.95 0.76
N ILE A 98 2.86 -10.07 0.26
CA ILE A 98 1.44 -10.34 0.03
C ILE A 98 1.11 -10.00 -1.41
N ASP A 99 0.47 -10.94 -2.08
CA ASP A 99 0.04 -10.82 -3.45
C ASP A 99 -1.49 -10.64 -3.48
N ILE A 100 -1.98 -9.66 -4.24
CA ILE A 100 -3.39 -9.25 -4.21
C ILE A 100 -4.05 -9.71 -5.52
N TYR A 101 -4.84 -10.79 -5.45
CA TYR A 101 -5.58 -11.37 -6.58
C TYR A 101 -7.08 -11.10 -6.50
#